data_AF-A0A359LUB1-F1
#
_entry.id   AF-A0A359LUB1-F1
#
_cell.length_a   1.000
_cell.length_b   1.000
_cell.length_c   1.000
_cell.angle_alpha   90.00
_cell.angle_beta   90.00
_cell.angle_gamma   90.00
#
_symmetry.space_group_name_H-M   'P 1'
#
loop_
_entity.id
_entity.type
_entity.pdbx_description
1 polymer ?
#
loop_
_entity_poly.entity_id
_entity_poly.type
_entity_poly.pdbx_seq_one_letter_code
_entity_poly.pdbx_strand_id
1 'polypeptide(L)'
;MMPRAPDLVSLYRLMHMENLRTLLTRGALHAPNFTPDDGLPYRAIHNPSVQAGRHDRPIGYGPGGTCHDYVPFYFGPLSVMLLNLKTGRVEGYNEGQAPLIYLTTTQPNVQAAGCQFVFSDGHGLARFTGWYDDLAQLDQVDWNLVGARYWADQPDDNDRKRRKQAEFLIWQY
;
A
#
# COMPACT_ATOMS: atom_id res chain seq x y z
N MET A 1 -3.07 25.99 -3.30
CA MET A 1 -4.06 25.18 -4.05
C MET A 1 -3.59 23.75 -3.96
N MET A 2 -4.36 22.84 -3.37
CA MET A 2 -4.00 21.42 -3.38
C MET A 2 -4.00 20.94 -4.85
N PRO A 3 -2.99 20.17 -5.30
CA PRO A 3 -2.95 19.69 -6.67
C PRO A 3 -4.19 18.82 -6.95
N ARG A 4 -4.81 19.03 -8.12
CA ARG A 4 -5.93 18.20 -8.57
C ARG A 4 -5.47 16.75 -8.73
N ALA A 5 -6.33 15.80 -8.37
CA ALA A 5 -6.04 14.39 -8.61
C ALA A 5 -5.81 14.11 -10.11
N PRO A 6 -4.85 13.23 -10.45
CA PRO A 6 -4.64 12.79 -11.83
C PRO A 6 -5.91 12.10 -12.38
N ASP A 7 -6.19 12.29 -13.67
CA ASP A 7 -7.29 11.60 -14.33
C ASP A 7 -7.05 10.08 -14.44
N LEU A 8 -5.77 9.65 -14.40
CA LEU A 8 -5.37 8.25 -14.33
C LEU A 8 -4.46 8.03 -13.12
N VAL A 9 -4.94 7.26 -12.15
CA VAL A 9 -4.16 6.90 -10.96
C VAL A 9 -3.50 5.54 -11.15
N SER A 10 -2.17 5.51 -11.12
CA SER A 10 -1.39 4.28 -11.05
C SER A 10 -1.27 3.77 -9.61
N LEU A 11 -1.38 2.46 -9.45
CA LEU A 11 -1.31 1.77 -8.16
C LEU A 11 -0.13 0.79 -8.17
N TYR A 12 0.65 0.80 -7.11
CA TYR A 12 1.93 0.08 -7.03
C TYR A 12 1.99 -0.84 -5.81
N ARG A 13 2.24 -2.13 -6.00
CA ARG A 13 2.48 -3.07 -4.90
C ARG A 13 3.91 -3.58 -4.94
N LEU A 14 4.67 -3.25 -3.90
CA LEU A 14 6.05 -3.73 -3.73
C LEU A 14 6.03 -5.16 -3.16
N MET A 15 6.79 -6.07 -3.77
CA MET A 15 6.95 -7.45 -3.29
C MET A 15 8.30 -8.05 -3.68
N HIS A 16 8.64 -9.18 -3.07
CA HIS A 16 9.80 -9.97 -3.47
C HIS A 16 9.50 -10.78 -4.73
N MET A 17 10.43 -10.83 -5.68
CA MET A 17 10.26 -11.54 -6.96
C MET A 17 9.93 -13.03 -6.79
N GLU A 18 10.43 -13.68 -5.73
CA GLU A 18 10.11 -15.09 -5.45
C GLU A 18 8.60 -15.34 -5.24
N ASN A 19 7.86 -14.33 -4.78
CA ASN A 19 6.41 -14.46 -4.58
C ASN A 19 5.66 -14.46 -5.92
N LEU A 20 6.29 -14.04 -7.03
CA LEU A 20 5.61 -13.93 -8.32
C LEU A 20 5.07 -15.29 -8.77
N ARG A 21 5.86 -16.36 -8.61
CA ARG A 21 5.41 -17.72 -8.95
C ARG A 21 4.20 -18.13 -8.13
N THR A 22 4.22 -17.90 -6.82
CA THR A 22 3.10 -18.21 -5.93
C THR A 22 1.82 -17.49 -6.34
N LEU A 23 1.91 -16.19 -6.63
CA LEU A 23 0.75 -15.40 -7.04
C LEU A 23 0.21 -15.81 -8.43
N LEU A 24 1.09 -16.15 -9.37
CA LEU A 24 0.67 -16.68 -10.68
C LEU A 24 0.00 -18.05 -10.56
N THR A 25 0.50 -18.93 -9.69
CA THR A 25 -0.13 -20.23 -9.42
C THR A 25 -1.53 -20.05 -8.81
N ARG A 26 -1.70 -19.11 -7.88
CA ARG A 26 -2.99 -18.81 -7.26
C ARG A 26 -3.95 -18.08 -8.20
N GLY A 27 -3.42 -17.37 -9.20
CA GLY A 27 -4.21 -16.52 -10.11
C GLY A 27 -4.80 -15.28 -9.43
N ALA A 28 -4.36 -14.95 -8.21
CA ALA A 28 -4.91 -13.87 -7.40
C ALA A 28 -3.88 -13.27 -6.44
N LEU A 29 -4.19 -12.06 -5.95
CA LEU A 29 -3.47 -11.40 -4.87
C LEU A 29 -4.29 -11.51 -3.60
N HIS A 30 -3.85 -12.32 -2.64
CA HIS A 30 -4.59 -12.48 -1.39
C HIS A 30 -4.31 -11.39 -0.35
N ALA A 31 -5.37 -10.84 0.23
CA ALA A 31 -5.29 -10.12 1.49
C ALA A 31 -4.78 -11.06 2.61
N PRO A 32 -4.03 -10.55 3.61
CA PRO A 32 -3.44 -11.40 4.65
C PRO A 32 -4.42 -12.34 5.35
N ASN A 33 -5.63 -11.88 5.69
CA ASN A 33 -6.64 -12.72 6.36
C ASN A 33 -7.29 -13.77 5.42
N PHE A 34 -7.10 -13.66 4.11
CA PHE A 34 -7.73 -14.50 3.08
C PHE A 34 -6.72 -15.32 2.28
N THR A 35 -5.46 -15.37 2.72
CA THR A 35 -4.43 -16.15 2.05
C THR A 35 -4.71 -17.65 2.22
N PRO A 36 -4.78 -18.45 1.13
CA PRO A 36 -5.00 -19.89 1.20
C PRO A 36 -3.89 -20.61 1.98
N ASP A 37 -4.28 -21.61 2.77
CA ASP A 37 -3.36 -22.55 3.42
C ASP A 37 -2.99 -23.69 2.44
N ASP A 38 -2.34 -23.32 1.34
CA ASP A 38 -1.96 -24.21 0.23
C ASP A 38 -0.49 -24.66 0.30
N GLY A 39 0.23 -24.27 1.36
CA GLY A 39 1.65 -24.55 1.55
C GLY A 39 2.59 -23.85 0.55
N LEU A 40 2.09 -22.97 -0.32
CA LEU A 40 2.94 -22.25 -1.26
C LEU A 40 3.83 -21.23 -0.52
N PRO A 41 5.11 -21.12 -0.92
CA PRO A 41 6.06 -20.24 -0.23
C PRO A 41 5.70 -18.77 -0.43
N TYR A 42 5.95 -17.95 0.60
CA TYR A 42 5.83 -16.50 0.53
C TYR A 42 6.96 -15.81 1.31
N ARG A 43 7.84 -15.11 0.60
CA ARG A 43 8.90 -14.26 1.15
C ARG A 43 8.31 -12.95 1.64
N ALA A 44 8.11 -12.85 2.96
CA ALA A 44 7.72 -11.61 3.61
C ALA A 44 8.86 -10.57 3.54
N ILE A 45 8.50 -9.33 3.22
CA ILE A 45 9.41 -8.17 3.18
C ILE A 45 8.91 -7.02 4.07
N HIS A 46 7.90 -7.28 4.90
CA HIS A 46 7.30 -6.29 5.78
C HIS A 46 7.96 -6.30 7.15
N ASN A 47 7.86 -5.18 7.87
CA ASN A 47 8.24 -5.15 9.27
C ASN A 47 7.16 -5.88 10.11
N PRO A 48 7.51 -6.88 10.95
CA PRO A 48 6.54 -7.65 11.74
C PRO A 48 5.64 -6.79 12.64
N SER A 49 6.21 -5.78 13.31
CA SER A 49 5.44 -4.87 14.19
C SER A 49 4.40 -4.05 13.41
N VAL A 50 4.72 -3.65 12.17
CA VAL A 50 3.76 -2.95 11.30
C VAL A 50 2.64 -3.88 10.88
N GLN A 51 2.92 -5.15 10.57
CA GLN A 51 1.86 -6.11 10.26
C GLN A 51 0.98 -6.40 11.48
N ALA A 52 1.55 -6.59 12.66
CA ALA A 52 0.75 -6.77 13.87
C ALA A 52 -0.22 -5.60 14.08
N GLY A 53 0.27 -4.36 13.96
CA GLY A 53 -0.60 -3.18 14.06
C GLY A 53 -1.67 -3.10 12.97
N ARG A 54 -1.41 -3.62 11.76
CA ARG A 54 -2.39 -3.65 10.66
C ARG A 54 -3.46 -4.71 10.86
N HIS A 55 -3.13 -5.84 11.48
CA HIS A 55 -4.12 -6.86 11.83
C HIS A 55 -5.24 -6.27 12.69
N ASP A 56 -4.86 -5.44 13.66
CA ASP A 56 -5.77 -4.86 14.65
C ASP A 56 -6.37 -3.50 14.25
N ARG A 57 -6.00 -2.95 13.09
CA ARG A 57 -6.45 -1.60 12.67
C ARG A 57 -7.79 -1.70 11.95
N PRO A 58 -8.92 -1.32 12.59
CA PRO A 58 -10.21 -1.35 11.94
C PRO A 58 -10.31 -0.27 10.86
N ILE A 59 -11.05 -0.58 9.80
CA ILE A 59 -11.44 0.36 8.75
C ILE A 59 -12.96 0.52 8.84
N GLY A 60 -13.43 1.72 9.15
CA GLY A 60 -14.86 2.03 9.30
C GLY A 60 -15.55 2.50 8.01
N TYR A 61 -14.93 2.26 6.85
CA TYR A 61 -15.34 2.77 5.55
C TYR A 61 -15.47 1.63 4.54
N GLY A 62 -16.24 1.87 3.48
CA GLY A 62 -16.55 0.87 2.47
C GLY A 62 -17.01 -0.45 3.12
N PRO A 63 -16.40 -1.58 2.78
CA PRO A 63 -16.81 -2.89 3.29
C PRO A 63 -16.41 -3.20 4.76
N GLY A 64 -15.61 -2.36 5.41
CA GLY A 64 -15.32 -2.46 6.85
C GLY A 64 -14.05 -3.23 7.22
N GLY A 65 -14.12 -4.15 8.19
CA GLY A 65 -13.01 -5.06 8.52
C GLY A 65 -11.75 -4.38 9.12
N THR A 66 -10.59 -4.99 8.89
CA THR A 66 -9.27 -4.47 9.31
C THR A 66 -8.34 -4.30 8.13
N CYS A 67 -7.19 -3.63 8.30
CA CYS A 67 -6.21 -3.48 7.21
C CYS A 67 -5.69 -4.83 6.63
N HIS A 68 -5.88 -5.95 7.33
CA HIS A 68 -5.54 -7.29 6.85
C HIS A 68 -6.61 -7.95 5.96
N ASP A 69 -7.79 -7.32 5.84
CA ASP A 69 -8.83 -7.74 4.90
C ASP A 69 -8.64 -7.14 3.49
N TYR A 70 -7.57 -6.36 3.31
CA TYR A 70 -7.28 -5.66 2.07
C TYR A 70 -5.88 -5.95 1.52
N VAL A 71 -5.76 -5.87 0.20
CA VAL A 71 -4.50 -5.88 -0.54
C VAL A 71 -4.01 -4.43 -0.71
N PRO A 72 -2.92 -4.01 -0.06
CA PRO A 72 -2.42 -2.63 -0.18
C PRO A 72 -1.66 -2.35 -1.48
N PHE A 73 -1.88 -1.15 -2.00
CA PHE A 73 -1.15 -0.51 -3.09
C PHE A 73 -0.76 0.92 -2.71
N TYR A 74 0.46 1.32 -3.06
CA TYR A 74 0.91 2.70 -2.96
C TYR A 74 0.40 3.52 -4.16
N PHE A 75 0.16 4.81 -3.95
CA PHE A 75 -0.14 5.77 -5.02
C PHE A 75 1.10 6.22 -5.82
N GLY A 76 2.30 5.84 -5.38
CA GLY A 76 3.53 6.17 -6.10
C GLY A 76 4.72 5.30 -5.72
N PRO A 77 5.80 5.34 -6.51
CA PRO A 77 7.00 4.55 -6.27
C PRO A 77 7.85 5.12 -5.13
N LEU A 78 8.96 4.44 -4.82
CA LEU A 78 9.94 4.88 -3.83
C LEU A 78 9.32 5.06 -2.44
N SER A 79 8.55 4.05 -2.02
CA SER A 79 7.86 4.02 -0.74
C SER A 79 8.82 4.07 0.45
N VAL A 80 8.31 4.48 1.61
CA VAL A 80 9.03 4.41 2.89
C VAL A 80 9.49 2.97 3.17
N MET A 81 8.68 1.98 2.80
CA MET A 81 9.03 0.56 2.89
C MET A 81 10.24 0.21 2.02
N LEU A 82 10.30 0.67 0.76
CA LEU A 82 11.46 0.45 -0.10
C LEU A 82 12.73 1.08 0.49
N LEU A 83 12.62 2.29 1.05
CA LEU A 83 13.75 2.91 1.75
C LEU A 83 14.20 2.07 2.94
N ASN A 84 13.28 1.59 3.76
CA ASN A 84 13.60 0.77 4.93
C ASN A 84 14.30 -0.53 4.53
N LEU A 85 13.81 -1.22 3.48
CA LEU A 85 14.44 -2.41 2.92
C LEU A 85 15.85 -2.11 2.40
N LYS A 86 16.00 -1.04 1.60
CA LYS A 86 17.29 -0.57 1.08
C LYS A 86 18.31 -0.29 2.18
N THR A 87 17.87 0.31 3.29
CA THR A 87 18.74 0.75 4.38
C THR A 87 18.87 -0.25 5.53
N GLY A 88 18.40 -1.50 5.36
CA GLY A 88 18.52 -2.54 6.38
C GLY A 88 17.72 -2.28 7.66
N ARG A 89 16.56 -1.60 7.56
CA ARG A 89 15.67 -1.29 8.69
C ARG A 89 14.52 -2.28 8.85
N VAL A 90 14.51 -3.36 8.08
CA VAL A 90 13.52 -4.44 8.19
C VAL A 90 14.25 -5.66 8.70
N GLU A 91 13.90 -6.11 9.90
CA GLU A 91 14.47 -7.31 10.50
C GLU A 91 14.19 -8.53 9.60
N GLY A 92 15.20 -9.39 9.43
CA GLY A 92 15.11 -10.58 8.58
C GLY A 92 15.27 -10.33 7.07
N TYR A 93 15.50 -9.08 6.63
CA TYR A 93 15.70 -8.75 5.22
C TYR A 93 17.02 -8.01 4.96
N ASN A 94 17.90 -8.59 4.15
CA ASN A 94 19.22 -8.05 3.82
C ASN A 94 19.59 -8.17 2.31
N GLU A 95 18.62 -8.46 1.45
CA GLU A 95 18.85 -8.78 0.03
C GLU A 95 18.91 -7.53 -0.87
N GLY A 96 18.79 -6.33 -0.28
CA GLY A 96 18.83 -5.06 -0.99
C GLY A 96 17.59 -4.81 -1.84
N GLN A 97 17.73 -4.10 -2.94
CA GLN A 97 16.59 -3.77 -3.82
C GLN A 97 16.48 -4.64 -5.06
N ALA A 98 17.55 -5.36 -5.42
CA ALA A 98 17.62 -6.12 -6.67
C ALA A 98 16.49 -7.16 -6.84
N PRO A 99 16.05 -7.90 -5.79
CA PRO A 99 14.99 -8.89 -5.95
C PRO A 99 13.58 -8.30 -5.72
N LEU A 100 13.44 -6.98 -5.54
CA LEU A 100 12.15 -6.34 -5.32
C LEU A 100 11.53 -5.89 -6.64
N ILE A 101 10.25 -6.20 -6.82
CA ILE A 101 9.48 -5.79 -7.98
C ILE A 101 8.23 -5.01 -7.58
N TYR A 102 7.72 -4.22 -8.51
CA TYR A 102 6.38 -3.64 -8.41
C TYR A 102 5.41 -4.42 -9.29
N LEU A 103 4.32 -4.88 -8.70
CA LEU A 103 3.10 -5.15 -9.46
C LEU A 103 2.36 -3.82 -9.62
N THR A 104 1.84 -3.57 -10.82
CA THR A 104 1.14 -2.32 -11.10
C THR A 104 -0.23 -2.57 -11.70
N THR A 105 -1.17 -1.71 -11.34
CA THR A 105 -2.48 -1.61 -11.96
C THR A 105 -2.91 -0.14 -11.95
N THR A 106 -4.12 0.15 -12.39
CA THR A 106 -4.69 1.48 -12.38
C THR A 106 -6.04 1.47 -11.68
N GLN A 107 -6.41 2.62 -11.12
CA GLN A 107 -7.71 2.82 -10.51
C GLN A 107 -8.88 2.44 -11.47
N PRO A 108 -8.86 2.79 -12.78
CA PRO A 108 -9.89 2.32 -13.72
C PRO A 108 -9.94 0.80 -13.88
N ASN A 109 -8.81 0.09 -13.85
CA ASN A 109 -8.81 -1.37 -13.90
C ASN A 109 -9.46 -1.98 -12.65
N VAL A 110 -9.23 -1.39 -11.47
CA VAL A 110 -9.89 -1.80 -10.22
C VAL A 110 -11.40 -1.59 -10.31
N GLN A 111 -11.85 -0.45 -10.85
CA GLN A 111 -13.29 -0.20 -11.08
C GLN A 111 -13.89 -1.18 -12.08
N ALA A 112 -13.22 -1.42 -13.20
CA ALA A 112 -13.70 -2.33 -14.25
C ALA A 112 -13.80 -3.78 -13.76
N ALA A 113 -12.95 -4.18 -12.81
CA ALA A 113 -13.02 -5.47 -12.14
C ALA A 113 -14.14 -5.56 -11.08
N GLY A 114 -14.85 -4.46 -10.79
CA GLY A 114 -15.92 -4.42 -9.79
C GLY A 114 -15.41 -4.53 -8.36
N CYS A 115 -14.13 -4.21 -8.11
CA CYS A 115 -13.54 -4.38 -6.80
C CYS A 115 -14.00 -3.30 -5.82
N GLN A 116 -14.32 -3.72 -4.59
CA GLN A 116 -14.50 -2.79 -3.47
C GLN A 116 -13.13 -2.32 -2.96
N PHE A 117 -13.06 -1.07 -2.53
CA PHE A 117 -11.82 -0.48 -2.05
C PHE A 117 -12.09 0.58 -0.99
N VAL A 118 -11.01 0.94 -0.30
CA VAL A 118 -10.88 2.20 0.43
C VAL A 118 -9.51 2.79 0.11
N PHE A 119 -9.30 4.07 0.38
CA PHE A 119 -7.97 4.67 0.37
C PHE A 119 -7.80 5.63 1.53
N SER A 120 -6.54 5.99 1.77
CA SER A 120 -6.15 6.87 2.86
C SER A 120 -5.34 8.05 2.34
N ASP A 121 -5.37 9.18 3.07
CA ASP A 121 -4.53 10.36 2.78
C ASP A 121 -3.11 10.27 3.37
N GLY A 122 -2.78 9.16 4.04
CA GLY A 122 -1.48 8.92 4.64
C GLY A 122 -1.38 7.53 5.27
N HIS A 123 -0.33 7.29 6.06
CA HIS A 123 -0.09 5.97 6.63
C HIS A 123 -1.28 5.45 7.46
N GLY A 124 -1.84 4.29 7.10
CA GLY A 124 -3.05 3.75 7.72
C GLY A 124 -3.01 3.52 9.24
N LEU A 125 -1.81 3.35 9.84
CA LEU A 125 -1.63 3.20 11.28
C LEU A 125 -1.54 4.52 12.05
N ALA A 126 -1.36 5.66 11.37
CA ALA A 126 -1.32 6.95 12.04
C ALA A 126 -2.73 7.36 12.50
N ARG A 127 -2.82 7.94 13.71
CA ARG A 127 -4.11 8.25 14.38
C ARG A 127 -4.98 9.26 13.60
N PHE A 128 -4.34 10.16 12.87
CA PHE A 128 -5.00 11.28 12.17
C PHE A 128 -5.06 11.08 10.65
N THR A 129 -4.95 9.83 10.19
CA THR A 129 -5.15 9.47 8.77
C THR A 129 -6.64 9.41 8.45
N GLY A 130 -7.05 10.15 7.41
CA GLY A 130 -8.38 10.06 6.83
C GLY A 130 -8.53 8.83 5.93
N TRP A 131 -9.75 8.30 5.86
CA TRP A 131 -10.12 7.17 5.02
C TRP A 131 -11.30 7.56 4.14
N TYR A 132 -11.33 7.02 2.93
CA TYR A 132 -12.25 7.39 1.87
C TYR A 132 -12.60 6.15 1.04
N ASP A 133 -13.82 6.08 0.53
CA ASP A 133 -14.33 5.00 -0.34
C ASP A 133 -14.94 5.52 -1.65
N ASP A 134 -14.90 6.85 -1.88
CA ASP A 134 -15.31 7.49 -3.12
C ASP A 134 -14.10 8.09 -3.86
N LEU A 135 -13.92 7.71 -5.12
CA LEU A 135 -12.85 8.18 -5.99
C LEU A 135 -12.96 9.67 -6.32
N ALA A 136 -14.13 10.28 -6.15
CA ALA A 136 -14.27 11.74 -6.23
C ALA A 136 -13.42 12.46 -5.17
N GLN A 137 -13.04 11.76 -4.09
CA GLN A 137 -12.23 12.29 -2.98
C GLN A 137 -10.72 12.00 -3.15
N LEU A 138 -10.27 11.59 -4.35
CA LEU A 138 -8.85 11.41 -4.62
C LEU A 138 -8.03 12.72 -4.49
N ASP A 139 -8.68 13.88 -4.44
CA ASP A 139 -8.07 15.17 -4.16
C ASP A 139 -7.54 15.31 -2.71
N GLN A 140 -7.94 14.41 -1.81
CA GLN A 140 -7.42 14.35 -0.43
C GLN A 140 -6.00 13.76 -0.36
N VAL A 141 -5.55 13.06 -1.41
CA VAL A 141 -4.19 12.51 -1.49
C VAL A 141 -3.23 13.61 -1.92
N ASP A 142 -2.10 13.74 -1.22
CA ASP A 142 -1.03 14.65 -1.65
C ASP A 142 -0.25 14.05 -2.83
N TRP A 143 -0.73 14.31 -4.04
CA TRP A 143 -0.17 13.79 -5.29
C TRP A 143 1.29 14.17 -5.53
N ASN A 144 1.71 15.34 -5.05
CA ASN A 144 3.11 15.76 -5.13
C ASN A 144 3.98 14.89 -4.23
N LEU A 145 3.52 14.59 -3.01
CA LEU A 145 4.27 13.76 -2.06
C LEU A 145 4.28 12.28 -2.41
N VAL A 146 3.14 11.68 -2.75
CA VAL A 146 3.07 10.24 -3.05
C VAL A 146 3.96 9.88 -4.25
N GLY A 147 4.13 10.79 -5.21
CA GLY A 147 5.07 10.66 -6.33
C GLY A 147 6.51 11.11 -6.03
N ALA A 148 6.77 11.81 -4.93
CA ALA A 148 8.07 12.42 -4.66
C ALA A 148 9.17 11.37 -4.37
N ARG A 149 10.38 11.64 -4.89
CA ARG A 149 11.60 10.92 -4.53
C ARG A 149 12.08 11.23 -3.11
N TYR A 150 11.95 12.49 -2.70
CA TYR A 150 12.37 12.98 -1.39
C TYR A 150 11.15 13.53 -0.64
N TRP A 151 10.89 12.94 0.52
CA TRP A 151 9.68 13.16 1.31
C TRP A 151 10.00 13.35 2.79
N ALA A 152 11.26 13.64 3.12
CA ALA A 152 11.65 13.93 4.49
C ALA A 152 10.83 15.11 5.03
N ASP A 153 10.37 14.97 6.26
CA ASP A 153 9.67 16.01 7.00
C ASP A 153 10.53 17.28 7.06
N GLN A 154 9.88 18.43 6.89
CA GLN A 154 10.50 19.75 6.90
C GLN A 154 9.98 20.57 8.09
N PRO A 155 10.68 21.62 8.53
CA PRO A 155 10.24 22.46 9.64
C PRO A 155 8.86 23.12 9.40
N ASP A 156 8.57 23.51 8.16
CA ASP A 156 7.33 24.12 7.72
C ASP A 156 6.26 23.11 7.29
N ASP A 157 6.66 21.84 7.12
CA ASP A 157 5.79 20.74 6.73
C ASP A 157 6.32 19.41 7.31
N ASN A 158 5.87 19.09 8.52
CA ASN A 158 6.38 17.97 9.32
C ASN A 158 5.59 16.66 9.16
N ASP A 159 4.61 16.60 8.25
CA ASP A 159 3.72 15.45 8.04
C ASP A 159 3.94 14.76 6.67
N ARG A 160 5.06 15.05 6.02
CA ARG A 160 5.36 14.63 4.64
C ARG A 160 5.51 13.12 4.54
N LYS A 161 6.21 12.52 5.51
CA LYS A 161 6.43 11.07 5.55
C LYS A 161 5.14 10.29 5.74
N ARG A 162 4.18 10.81 6.51
CA ARG A 162 2.87 10.14 6.67
C ARG A 162 2.08 10.21 5.36
N ARG A 163 1.95 11.41 4.76
CA ARG A 163 1.23 11.61 3.49
C ARG A 163 1.85 10.85 2.31
N LYS A 164 3.18 10.72 2.27
CA LYS A 164 3.89 9.84 1.31
C LYS A 164 3.39 8.38 1.34
N GLN A 165 2.91 7.93 2.50
CA GLN A 165 2.45 6.56 2.73
C GLN A 165 0.92 6.43 2.59
N ALA A 166 0.25 7.39 1.97
CA ALA A 166 -1.11 7.22 1.48
C ALA A 166 -1.18 5.94 0.63
N GLU A 167 -2.20 5.13 0.86
CA GLU A 167 -2.38 3.83 0.23
C GLU A 167 -3.81 3.62 -0.23
N PHE A 168 -3.93 2.87 -1.33
CA PHE A 168 -5.17 2.35 -1.87
C PHE A 168 -5.29 0.87 -1.46
N LEU A 169 -6.41 0.49 -0.87
CA LEU A 169 -6.64 -0.82 -0.29
C LEU A 169 -7.79 -1.51 -1.03
N ILE A 170 -7.53 -2.65 -1.65
CA ILE A 170 -8.55 -3.42 -2.38
C ILE A 170 -9.05 -4.55 -1.47
N TRP A 171 -10.36 -4.63 -1.26
CA TRP A 171 -11.01 -5.57 -0.34
C TRP A 171 -11.11 -6.97 -0.91
N GLN A 172 -10.79 -8.01 -0.11
CA GLN A 172 -11.07 -9.43 -0.42
C GLN A 172 -10.78 -9.87 -1.86
N TYR A 173 -9.51 -9.96 -2.20
CA TYR A 173 -9.03 -10.85 -3.26
C TYR A 173 -7.93 -11.71 -2.67
#